data_AF-A0A2V8DX69-F1
#
_entry.id   AF-A0A2V8DX69-F1
#
_cell.length_a   1.000
_cell.length_b   1.000
_cell.length_c   1.000
_cell.angle_alpha   90.00
_cell.angle_beta   90.00
_cell.angle_gamma   90.00
#
_symmetry.space_group_name_H-M   'P 1'
#
loop_
_entity.id
_entity.type
_entity.pdbx_description
1 polymer ?
#
loop_
_entity_poly.entity_id
_entity_poly.type
_entity_poly.pdbx_seq_one_letter_code
_entity_poly.pdbx_strand_id
1 'polypeptide(L)'
;RRRRPWTPFEDSPFHVVPLGVPGVAEGAFGLLLIAGTAPFSHEFRWFNSVFSQKLDEILRQQALAEGDRKQSRERSLLHGIINAVTDPILLTDTEGRLLIANARALALFTASE
;
A
#
# COMPACT_ATOMS: atom_id res chain seq x y z
N ARG A 1 -20.05 -35.71 -1.11
CA ARG A 1 -19.06 -35.41 -2.18
C ARG A 1 -18.60 -33.97 -2.00
N ARG A 2 -17.30 -33.71 -1.78
CA ARG A 2 -16.76 -32.34 -1.65
C ARG A 2 -16.74 -31.70 -3.04
N ARG A 3 -17.46 -30.59 -3.23
CA ARG A 3 -17.53 -29.88 -4.52
C ARG A 3 -16.13 -29.32 -4.82
N ARG A 4 -15.59 -29.59 -6.01
CA ARG A 4 -14.29 -29.04 -6.41
C ARG A 4 -14.40 -27.50 -6.49
N PRO A 5 -13.37 -26.75 -6.05
CA PRO A 5 -13.37 -25.30 -6.21
C PRO A 5 -13.48 -24.95 -7.68
N TRP A 6 -14.22 -23.90 -8.02
CA TRP A 6 -14.19 -23.34 -9.36
C TRP A 6 -12.81 -22.73 -9.57
N THR A 7 -12.09 -23.21 -10.59
CA THR A 7 -10.79 -22.69 -10.97
C THR A 7 -10.85 -22.14 -12.39
N PRO A 8 -9.93 -21.25 -12.78
CA PRO A 8 -9.81 -20.80 -14.18
C PRO A 8 -9.58 -21.94 -15.19
N PHE A 9 -9.23 -23.14 -14.70
CA PHE A 9 -8.98 -24.34 -15.50
C PHE A 9 -10.15 -25.34 -15.47
N GLU A 10 -11.31 -24.95 -14.92
CA GLU A 10 -12.47 -25.81 -14.75
C GLU A 10 -12.10 -27.10 -13.98
N ASP A 11 -12.35 -28.26 -14.60
CA ASP A 11 -12.00 -29.59 -14.06
C ASP A 11 -10.62 -30.08 -14.50
N SER A 12 -9.87 -29.27 -15.25
CA SER A 12 -8.54 -29.63 -15.74
C SER A 12 -7.51 -29.63 -14.60
N PRO A 13 -6.53 -30.55 -14.62
CA PRO A 13 -5.47 -30.56 -13.63
C PRO A 13 -4.59 -29.31 -13.75
N PHE A 14 -4.11 -28.83 -12.61
CA PHE A 14 -3.18 -27.72 -12.51
C PHE A 14 -2.29 -27.88 -11.28
N HIS A 15 -1.18 -27.16 -11.30
CA HIS A 15 -0.26 -27.02 -10.20
C HIS A 15 -0.48 -25.69 -9.49
N VAL A 16 -0.23 -25.67 -8.18
CA VAL A 16 -0.23 -24.46 -7.35
C VAL A 16 1.20 -24.23 -6.89
N VAL A 17 1.74 -23.06 -7.19
CA VAL A 17 3.08 -22.65 -6.79
C VAL A 17 2.96 -21.38 -5.94
N PRO A 18 3.54 -21.32 -4.74
CA PRO A 18 3.51 -20.10 -3.95
C PRO A 18 4.35 -19.01 -4.62
N LEU A 19 3.82 -17.79 -4.63
CA LEU A 19 4.56 -16.57 -4.95
C LEU A 19 5.03 -15.96 -3.65
N GLY A 20 6.33 -16.03 -3.43
CA GLY A 20 6.93 -15.59 -2.17
C GLY A 20 8.44 -15.57 -2.18
N VAL A 21 9.02 -14.84 -1.23
CA VAL A 21 10.47 -14.77 -1.06
C VAL A 21 10.92 -15.98 -0.23
N PRO A 22 11.79 -16.86 -0.75
CA PRO A 22 12.28 -18.02 0.00
C PRO A 22 12.98 -17.60 1.30
N GLY A 23 12.72 -18.31 2.40
CA GLY A 23 13.39 -18.10 3.69
C GLY A 23 12.68 -17.14 4.66
N VAL A 24 11.55 -16.55 4.28
CA VAL A 24 10.70 -15.74 5.17
C VAL A 24 9.51 -16.61 5.62
N ALA A 25 9.30 -16.75 6.93
CA ALA A 25 8.35 -17.71 7.52
C ALA A 25 6.86 -17.50 7.12
N GLU A 26 6.50 -16.28 6.69
CA GLU A 26 5.19 -15.91 6.10
C GLU A 26 5.37 -15.40 4.65
N GLY A 27 6.35 -15.94 3.92
CA GLY A 27 6.90 -15.31 2.72
C GLY A 27 6.04 -15.34 1.46
N ALA A 28 4.91 -16.05 1.43
CA ALA A 28 4.06 -16.16 0.26
C ALA A 28 2.94 -15.10 0.28
N PHE A 29 2.99 -14.15 -0.65
CA PHE A 29 1.98 -13.10 -0.83
C PHE A 29 0.97 -13.42 -1.92
N GLY A 30 1.11 -14.56 -2.62
CA GLY A 30 0.19 -14.97 -3.67
C GLY A 30 0.39 -16.41 -4.13
N LEU A 31 -0.37 -16.81 -5.14
CA LEU A 31 -0.31 -18.12 -5.77
C LEU A 31 -0.20 -17.96 -7.30
N LEU A 32 0.66 -18.77 -7.91
CA LEU A 32 0.72 -18.98 -9.35
C LEU A 32 0.08 -20.32 -9.68
N LEU A 33 -0.89 -20.31 -10.59
CA LEU A 33 -1.58 -21.51 -11.04
C LEU A 33 -1.15 -21.87 -12.46
N ILE A 34 -0.78 -23.12 -12.68
CA ILE A 34 -0.23 -23.59 -13.96
C ILE A 34 -0.96 -24.82 -14.42
N ALA A 35 -1.59 -24.77 -15.59
CA ALA A 35 -2.30 -25.90 -16.17
C ALA A 35 -1.37 -27.09 -16.46
N GLY A 36 -1.91 -28.30 -16.32
CA GLY A 36 -1.22 -29.55 -16.64
C GLY A 36 -0.88 -30.40 -15.42
N THR A 37 -0.24 -31.53 -15.70
CA THR A 37 0.17 -32.54 -14.70
C THR A 37 1.68 -32.82 -14.74
N ALA A 38 2.40 -32.19 -15.67
CA ALA A 38 3.82 -32.48 -15.89
C ALA A 38 4.64 -31.90 -14.72
N PRO A 39 5.65 -32.63 -14.22
CA PRO A 39 6.51 -32.12 -13.16
C PRO A 39 7.30 -30.90 -13.66
N PHE A 40 7.55 -29.95 -12.76
CA PHE A 40 8.30 -28.76 -13.09
C PHE A 40 9.79 -29.03 -13.29
N SER A 41 10.35 -28.39 -14.31
CA SER A 41 11.79 -28.38 -14.56
C SER A 41 12.54 -27.53 -13.52
N HIS A 42 13.88 -27.63 -13.51
CA HIS A 42 14.71 -26.80 -12.64
C HIS A 42 14.64 -25.31 -13.05
N GLU A 43 14.60 -25.04 -14.36
CA GLU A 43 14.47 -23.70 -14.94
C GLU A 43 13.17 -23.03 -14.50
N PHE A 44 12.07 -23.78 -14.43
CA PHE A 44 10.81 -23.26 -13.92
C PHE A 44 10.92 -22.85 -12.44
N ARG A 45 11.55 -23.69 -11.61
CA ARG A 45 11.74 -23.36 -10.18
C ARG A 45 12.60 -22.12 -9.99
N TRP A 46 13.68 -22.00 -10.76
CA TRP A 46 14.52 -20.79 -10.80
C TRP A 46 13.72 -19.57 -11.23
N PHE A 47 12.95 -19.68 -12.33
CA PHE A 47 12.09 -18.61 -12.84
C PHE A 47 11.10 -18.15 -11.76
N ASN A 48 10.39 -19.08 -11.12
CA ASN A 48 9.42 -18.73 -10.08
C ASN A 48 10.05 -17.98 -8.91
N SER A 49 11.29 -18.33 -8.54
CA SER A 49 12.04 -17.62 -7.49
C SER A 49 12.32 -16.17 -7.88
N VAL A 50 12.89 -15.95 -9.07
CA VAL A 50 13.20 -14.60 -9.57
C VAL A 50 11.92 -13.78 -9.80
N PHE A 51 10.89 -14.41 -10.37
CA PHE A 51 9.60 -13.79 -10.60
C PHE A 51 8.94 -13.34 -9.29
N SER A 52 8.93 -14.21 -8.28
CA SER A 52 8.36 -13.88 -6.96
C SER A 52 9.10 -12.71 -6.30
N GLN A 53 10.44 -12.69 -6.39
CA GLN A 53 11.24 -11.59 -5.85
C GLN A 53 10.91 -10.25 -6.55
N LYS A 54 10.82 -10.26 -7.88
CA LYS A 54 10.54 -9.03 -8.65
C LYS A 54 9.11 -8.52 -8.42
N LEU A 55 8.15 -9.44 -8.28
CA LEU A 55 6.78 -9.08 -8.00
C LEU A 55 6.62 -8.48 -6.59
N ASP A 56 7.30 -9.03 -5.58
CA ASP A 56 7.35 -8.45 -4.22
C ASP A 56 7.91 -7.02 -4.25
N GLU A 57 9.00 -6.79 -4.98
CA GLU A 57 9.62 -5.48 -5.14
C GLU A 57 8.63 -4.44 -5.72
N ILE A 58 7.93 -4.81 -6.80
CA ILE A 58 6.93 -3.95 -7.44
C ILE A 58 5.77 -3.64 -6.49
N LEU A 59 5.21 -4.67 -5.83
CA LEU A 59 4.08 -4.50 -4.92
C LEU A 59 4.44 -3.61 -3.71
N ARG A 60 5.65 -3.75 -3.16
CA ARG A 60 6.15 -2.88 -2.07
C ARG A 60 6.26 -1.43 -2.52
N GLN A 61 6.84 -1.19 -3.70
CA GLN A 61 6.97 0.17 -4.24
C GLN A 61 5.60 0.84 -4.46
N GLN A 62 4.62 0.08 -4.97
CA GLN A 62 3.26 0.58 -5.14
C GLN A 62 2.57 0.91 -3.81
N ALA A 63 2.73 0.05 -2.81
CA ALA A 63 2.15 0.28 -1.48
C ALA A 63 2.71 1.55 -0.81
N LEU A 64 4.03 1.78 -0.92
CA LEU A 64 4.67 3.00 -0.44
C LEU A 64 4.16 4.24 -1.17
N ALA A 65 4.15 4.21 -2.50
CA ALA A 65 3.70 5.34 -3.31
C ALA A 65 2.23 5.71 -3.07
N GLU A 66 1.36 4.72 -2.83
CA GLU A 66 -0.04 4.99 -2.52
C GLU A 66 -0.22 5.54 -1.10
N GLY A 67 0.59 5.08 -0.14
CA GLY A 67 0.65 5.64 1.22
C GLY A 67 0.99 7.14 1.20
N ASP A 68 2.04 7.52 0.48
CA ASP A 68 2.47 8.92 0.34
C ASP A 68 1.39 9.79 -0.31
N ARG A 69 0.75 9.29 -1.37
CA ARG A 69 -0.34 9.99 -2.07
C ARG A 69 -1.54 10.19 -1.16
N LYS A 70 -1.94 9.17 -0.41
CA LYS A 70 -3.06 9.23 0.52
C LYS A 70 -2.78 10.24 1.63
N GLN A 71 -1.61 10.18 2.25
CA GLN A 71 -1.21 11.11 3.30
C GLN A 71 -1.14 12.56 2.78
N SER A 72 -0.60 12.76 1.58
CA SER A 72 -0.56 14.08 0.94
C SER A 72 -1.97 14.64 0.71
N ARG A 73 -2.88 13.83 0.16
CA ARG A 73 -4.29 14.22 -0.04
C ARG A 73 -4.99 14.58 1.27
N GLU A 74 -4.81 13.78 2.32
CA GLU A 74 -5.38 14.03 3.64
C GLU A 74 -4.85 15.35 4.23
N ARG A 75 -3.54 15.59 4.13
CA ARG A 75 -2.93 16.87 4.58
C ARG A 75 -3.46 18.07 3.80
N SER A 76 -3.59 17.96 2.47
CA SER A 76 -4.15 19.02 1.64
C SER A 76 -5.63 19.30 1.99
N LEU A 77 -6.42 18.26 2.22
CA LEU A 77 -7.82 18.40 2.63
C LEU A 77 -7.93 19.08 4.00
N LEU A 78 -7.17 18.62 5.00
CA LEU A 78 -7.16 19.21 6.34
C LEU A 78 -6.73 20.68 6.29
N HIS A 79 -5.68 20.99 5.52
CA HIS A 79 -5.25 22.38 5.30
C HIS A 79 -6.33 23.23 4.65
N GLY A 80 -7.06 22.68 3.67
CA GLY A 80 -8.20 23.35 3.04
C GLY A 80 -9.34 23.63 4.01
N ILE A 81 -9.75 22.64 4.81
CA ILE A 81 -10.81 22.77 5.82
C ILE A 81 -10.44 23.83 6.85
N ILE A 82 -9.24 23.75 7.42
CA ILE A 82 -8.76 24.68 8.46
C ILE A 82 -8.76 26.13 7.95
N ASN A 83 -8.37 26.34 6.69
CA ASN A 83 -8.32 27.68 6.10
C ASN A 83 -9.67 28.17 5.55
N ALA A 84 -10.66 27.29 5.37
CA ALA A 84 -12.02 27.69 5.02
C ALA A 84 -12.81 28.23 6.21
N VAL A 85 -12.41 27.89 7.45
CA VAL A 85 -13.04 28.41 8.66
C VAL A 85 -12.73 29.89 8.83
N THR A 86 -13.78 30.69 9.04
CA THR A 86 -13.70 32.15 9.21
C THR A 86 -13.16 32.58 10.56
N ASP A 87 -13.25 31.72 11.57
CA ASP A 87 -12.73 31.99 12.89
C ASP A 87 -11.22 31.71 12.95
N PRO A 88 -10.43 32.50 13.69
CA PRO A 88 -9.02 32.22 13.92
C PRO A 88 -8.80 30.87 14.61
N ILE A 89 -7.98 30.00 14.02
CA ILE A 89 -7.59 28.72 14.60
C ILE A 89 -6.09 28.71 14.87
N LEU A 90 -5.73 28.31 16.08
CA LEU A 90 -4.37 28.15 16.58
C LEU A 90 -4.22 26.77 17.23
N LEU A 91 -3.18 26.05 16.84
CA LEU A 91 -2.73 24.86 17.53
C LEU A 91 -1.35 25.13 18.10
N THR A 92 -1.19 24.91 19.40
CA THR A 92 0.11 24.94 20.09
C THR A 92 0.45 23.56 20.65
N ASP A 93 1.73 23.33 20.93
CA ASP A 93 2.12 22.20 21.76
C ASP A 93 1.85 22.46 23.25
N THR A 94 2.22 21.50 24.10
CA THR A 94 2.08 21.60 25.56
C THR A 94 2.99 22.65 26.20
N GLU A 95 4.02 23.11 25.48
CA GLU A 95 4.94 24.17 25.91
C GLU A 95 4.47 25.55 25.42
N GLY A 96 3.34 25.63 24.69
CA GLY A 96 2.77 26.86 24.15
C GLY A 96 3.38 27.32 22.83
N ARG A 97 4.24 26.51 22.19
CA ARG A 97 4.81 26.84 20.87
C ARG A 97 3.78 26.63 19.78
N LEU A 98 3.72 27.56 18.83
CA LEU A 98 2.83 27.51 17.68
C LEU A 98 3.17 26.33 16.75
N LEU A 99 2.20 25.45 16.51
CA LEU A 99 2.29 24.33 15.56
C LEU A 99 1.57 24.62 14.25
N ILE A 100 0.34 25.16 14.33
CA ILE A 100 -0.51 25.45 13.16
C ILE A 100 -1.28 26.74 13.41
N ALA A 101 -1.41 27.58 12.38
CA ALA A 101 -2.32 28.73 12.35
C ALA A 101 -3.04 28.78 11.01
N ASN A 102 -4.35 29.01 11.01
CA ASN A 102 -5.09 29.24 9.76
C ASN A 102 -4.86 30.66 9.23
N ALA A 103 -5.28 30.91 7.98
CA ALA A 103 -5.10 32.19 7.31
C ALA A 103 -5.70 33.36 8.11
N ARG A 104 -6.84 33.14 8.80
CA ARG A 104 -7.45 34.17 9.63
C ARG A 104 -6.62 34.51 10.85
N ALA A 105 -6.11 33.50 11.57
CA ALA A 105 -5.22 33.71 12.71
C ALA A 105 -3.95 34.45 12.29
N LEU A 106 -3.29 33.99 11.21
CA LEU A 106 -2.10 34.65 10.66
C LEU A 106 -2.34 36.13 10.35
N ALA A 107 -3.45 36.45 9.69
CA ALA A 107 -3.80 37.84 9.37
C ALA A 107 -3.92 38.73 10.62
N LEU A 108 -4.46 38.20 11.72
CA LEU A 108 -4.55 38.94 12.98
C LEU A 108 -3.20 39.14 13.66
N PHE A 109 -2.29 38.17 13.56
CA PHE A 109 -0.93 38.31 14.10
C PHE A 109 -0.08 39.29 13.30
N THR A 110 -0.23 39.32 11.96
CA THR A 110 0.52 40.24 11.10
C THR A 110 -0.06 41.65 11.05
N ALA A 111 -1.34 41.82 11.40
CA ALA A 111 -1.98 43.14 11.48
C ALA A 111 -1.63 43.93 12.76
N SER A 112 -0.87 43.31 13.68
CA SER A 112 -0.51 43.92 14.96
C SER A 112 0.91 44.49 15.02
N GLU A 113 1.57 44.67 13.86
CA GLU A 113 2.74 45.55 13.65
C GLU A 113 2.31 46.85 12.96
#